data_AF-A0ABD0WC26-F1
#
_entry.id   AF-A0ABD0WC26-F1
#
_cell.length_a   1.000
_cell.length_b   1.000
_cell.length_c   1.000
_cell.angle_alpha   90.00
_cell.angle_beta   90.00
_cell.angle_gamma   90.00
#
_symmetry.space_group_name_H-M   'P 1'
#
loop_
_entity.id
_entity.type
_entity.pdbx_description
1 polymer ?
#
loop_
_entity_poly.entity_id
_entity_poly.type
_entity_poly.pdbx_seq_one_letter_code
_entity_poly.pdbx_strand_id
1 'polypeptide(L)'
;MFNNPTGEDTNVESLVKSINNRISLEEGEVVKVSMIKKKRKKLYPNSALFSRWGDELSLEEQVEAEELFQKYGYNVFLSDRLPLNREIPDTRHPNCAKHQYPHDLPTISVVLIYLDEALSIIKRALRSIIDKTPQHLLKEIILVDDHSSNEDLMEKLDTYISFIHEKRPGLVKRVKHTEQLGLTQARLSGWKKAAGDVVAILDAHIEVHVEWAEPLLARIKEDRTLVLTPVFDNVQYDDLTVTGYSPAAHAFDWALWCMYESFRPEWYALKDETQPAKSPSIMGILVVDRLFFGEIGALDGGMKIYGGENVELAIRVWLCGGSVEVIPCSKIAHIERAHKPYLPDLKITMKRNALRVAEVWMDEYKHNVNIFWNLPLKDHGIDIGDVSERKKLR
;
A
#
# COMPACT_ATOMS: atom_id res chain seq x y z
N MET A 1 30.13 -32.93 -90.19
CA MET A 1 30.60 -33.15 -88.81
C MET A 1 29.91 -32.12 -87.94
N PHE A 2 29.04 -32.63 -87.05
CA PHE A 2 28.39 -31.99 -85.89
C PHE A 2 27.67 -30.63 -86.06
N ASN A 3 26.39 -30.73 -86.42
CA ASN A 3 25.28 -30.11 -85.68
C ASN A 3 25.21 -30.76 -84.27
N ASN A 4 24.77 -30.12 -83.18
CA ASN A 4 23.56 -29.33 -82.99
C ASN A 4 23.70 -28.38 -81.76
N PRO A 5 22.77 -27.42 -81.61
CA PRO A 5 22.81 -26.31 -80.65
C PRO A 5 21.87 -26.53 -79.43
N THR A 6 21.57 -25.41 -78.72
CA THR A 6 20.63 -25.18 -77.59
C THR A 6 21.25 -25.36 -76.21
N GLY A 7 21.10 -24.48 -75.21
CA GLY A 7 20.18 -23.37 -75.01
C GLY A 7 19.43 -23.58 -73.69
N GLU A 8 20.06 -23.29 -72.55
CA GLU A 8 19.47 -23.48 -71.21
C GLU A 8 20.20 -22.60 -70.17
N ASP A 9 19.84 -21.31 -70.07
CA ASP A 9 20.42 -20.40 -69.06
C ASP A 9 19.37 -19.37 -68.55
N THR A 10 18.10 -19.76 -68.49
CA THR A 10 16.99 -18.85 -68.11
C THR A 10 16.08 -19.36 -66.98
N ASN A 11 16.51 -20.36 -66.20
CA ASN A 11 15.61 -21.01 -65.22
C ASN A 11 16.06 -20.97 -63.75
N VAL A 12 17.24 -20.43 -63.42
CA VAL A 12 17.71 -20.38 -62.01
C VAL A 12 17.42 -19.01 -61.39
N GLU A 13 17.71 -17.91 -62.09
CA GLU A 13 17.42 -16.57 -61.57
C GLU A 13 15.91 -16.28 -61.48
N SER A 14 15.10 -16.81 -62.40
CA SER A 14 13.64 -16.69 -62.35
C SER A 14 13.04 -17.53 -61.21
N LEU A 15 13.62 -18.69 -60.90
CA LEU A 15 13.24 -19.52 -59.75
C LEU A 15 13.61 -18.84 -58.42
N VAL A 16 14.80 -18.26 -58.31
CA VAL A 16 15.24 -17.57 -57.08
C VAL A 16 14.40 -16.30 -56.85
N LYS A 17 14.02 -15.58 -57.92
CA LYS A 17 13.09 -14.44 -57.82
C LYS A 17 11.66 -14.88 -57.49
N SER A 18 11.22 -16.04 -57.99
CA SER A 18 9.91 -16.62 -57.68
C SER A 18 9.83 -17.15 -56.24
N ILE A 19 10.91 -17.74 -55.72
CA ILE A 19 11.03 -18.23 -54.35
C ILE A 19 11.14 -17.04 -53.38
N ASN A 20 11.94 -16.02 -53.69
CA ASN A 20 11.99 -14.81 -52.86
C ASN A 20 10.68 -14.03 -52.90
N ASN A 21 9.99 -13.97 -54.04
CA ASN A 21 8.64 -13.37 -54.10
C ASN A 21 7.58 -14.21 -53.37
N ARG A 22 7.71 -15.55 -53.31
CA ARG A 22 6.81 -16.42 -52.53
C ARG A 22 7.07 -16.31 -51.03
N ILE A 23 8.34 -16.21 -50.61
CA ILE A 23 8.71 -15.98 -49.21
C ILE A 23 8.29 -14.56 -48.77
N SER A 24 8.42 -13.54 -49.64
CA SER A 24 7.96 -12.18 -49.35
C SER A 24 6.44 -11.97 -49.47
N LEU A 25 5.67 -12.99 -49.93
CA LEU A 25 4.21 -12.96 -50.01
C LEU A 25 3.54 -13.87 -48.96
N GLU A 26 4.32 -14.62 -48.16
CA GLU A 26 3.82 -15.42 -47.03
C GLU A 26 4.19 -14.86 -45.65
N GLU A 27 5.06 -13.83 -45.58
CA GLU A 27 5.29 -13.06 -44.35
C GLU A 27 4.53 -11.74 -44.38
N GLY A 28 3.25 -11.76 -43.99
CA GLY A 28 2.48 -10.52 -43.98
C GLY A 28 1.01 -10.55 -43.58
N GLU A 29 0.43 -11.70 -43.27
CA GLU A 29 -0.78 -11.73 -42.43
C GLU A 29 -0.42 -12.38 -41.11
N VAL A 30 -0.02 -11.54 -40.16
CA VAL A 30 -0.32 -11.83 -38.76
C VAL A 30 -1.83 -11.96 -38.71
N VAL A 31 -2.33 -13.19 -38.83
CA VAL A 31 -3.66 -13.54 -38.36
C VAL A 31 -3.63 -13.16 -36.89
N LYS A 32 -4.06 -11.93 -36.59
CA LYS A 32 -4.61 -11.60 -35.29
C LYS A 32 -5.78 -12.56 -35.16
N VAL A 33 -5.51 -13.73 -34.61
CA VAL A 33 -6.51 -14.46 -33.86
C VAL A 33 -6.83 -13.50 -32.72
N SER A 34 -7.74 -12.56 -32.99
CA SER A 34 -8.53 -12.00 -31.93
C SER A 34 -9.18 -13.24 -31.34
N MET A 35 -8.64 -13.69 -30.20
CA MET A 35 -9.44 -14.50 -29.31
C MET A 35 -10.64 -13.62 -29.03
N ILE A 36 -11.73 -13.86 -29.75
CA ILE A 36 -13.03 -13.31 -29.41
C ILE A 36 -13.28 -13.90 -28.04
N LYS A 37 -12.88 -13.18 -26.98
CA LYS A 37 -13.13 -13.55 -25.59
C LYS A 37 -14.64 -13.74 -25.54
N LYS A 38 -15.06 -15.00 -25.48
CA LYS A 38 -16.46 -15.37 -25.63
C LYS A 38 -17.16 -14.87 -24.37
N LYS A 39 -17.72 -13.66 -24.44
CA LYS A 39 -18.41 -13.02 -23.31
C LYS A 39 -19.45 -13.99 -22.78
N ARG A 40 -19.24 -14.47 -21.55
CA ARG A 40 -20.15 -15.38 -20.88
C ARG A 40 -21.27 -14.59 -20.23
N LYS A 41 -22.39 -15.25 -19.95
CA LYS A 41 -23.51 -14.64 -19.22
C LYS A 41 -23.01 -14.21 -17.83
N LYS A 42 -23.23 -12.95 -17.46
CA LYS A 42 -22.93 -12.45 -16.11
C LYS A 42 -24.04 -12.86 -15.15
N LEU A 43 -23.70 -13.64 -14.13
CA LEU A 43 -24.62 -14.04 -13.05
C LEU A 43 -24.91 -12.87 -12.10
N TYR A 44 -23.92 -12.00 -11.89
CA TYR A 44 -24.00 -10.83 -11.01
C TYR A 44 -23.79 -9.52 -11.80
N PRO A 45 -24.75 -9.08 -12.63
CA PRO A 45 -24.58 -7.93 -13.51
C PRO A 45 -24.41 -6.59 -12.77
N ASN A 46 -24.81 -6.52 -11.49
CA ASN A 46 -24.74 -5.31 -10.66
C ASN A 46 -23.55 -5.32 -9.68
N SER A 47 -22.72 -6.37 -9.68
CA SER A 47 -21.55 -6.41 -8.81
C SER A 47 -20.48 -5.44 -9.31
N ALA A 48 -19.88 -4.68 -8.39
CA ALA A 48 -18.78 -3.78 -8.69
C ALA A 48 -17.55 -4.52 -9.23
N LEU A 49 -17.35 -5.79 -8.81
CA LEU A 49 -16.25 -6.65 -9.25
C LEU A 49 -16.28 -6.91 -10.76
N PHE A 50 -17.45 -7.24 -11.29
CA PHE A 50 -17.60 -7.64 -12.69
C PHE A 50 -17.87 -6.47 -13.64
N SER A 51 -17.71 -5.23 -13.17
CA SER A 51 -17.92 -4.03 -13.98
C SER A 51 -16.89 -3.90 -15.11
N ARG A 52 -15.62 -4.20 -14.81
CA ARG A 52 -14.48 -4.09 -15.74
C ARG A 52 -13.69 -5.40 -15.91
N TRP A 53 -14.00 -6.43 -15.10
CA TRP A 53 -13.27 -7.69 -15.06
C TRP A 53 -14.22 -8.91 -15.13
N GLY A 54 -13.69 -10.08 -15.52
CA GLY A 54 -14.38 -11.37 -15.39
C GLY A 54 -15.34 -11.78 -16.52
N ASP A 55 -15.24 -11.17 -17.71
CA ASP A 55 -16.10 -11.47 -18.87
C ASP A 55 -15.96 -12.92 -19.39
N GLU A 56 -14.81 -13.56 -19.11
CA GLU A 56 -14.44 -14.91 -19.52
C GLU A 56 -14.77 -16.02 -18.51
N LEU A 57 -15.16 -15.67 -17.28
CA LEU A 57 -15.33 -16.63 -16.19
C LEU A 57 -16.55 -17.55 -16.38
N SER A 58 -16.41 -18.82 -15.97
CA SER A 58 -17.54 -19.74 -15.81
C SER A 58 -18.55 -19.23 -14.79
N LEU A 59 -19.74 -19.84 -14.76
CA LEU A 59 -20.75 -19.46 -13.78
C LEU A 59 -20.27 -19.80 -12.36
N GLU A 60 -19.60 -20.93 -12.20
CA GLU A 60 -19.01 -21.38 -10.94
C GLU A 60 -17.89 -20.44 -10.48
N GLU A 61 -16.99 -20.03 -11.39
CA GLU A 61 -15.93 -19.07 -11.09
C GLU A 61 -16.49 -17.69 -10.71
N GLN A 62 -17.59 -17.26 -11.34
CA GLN A 62 -18.27 -16.01 -10.94
C GLN A 62 -18.85 -16.10 -9.52
N VAL A 63 -19.40 -17.24 -9.12
CA VAL A 63 -19.90 -17.44 -7.74
C VAL A 63 -18.74 -17.36 -6.75
N GLU A 64 -17.67 -18.12 -6.98
CA GLU A 64 -16.47 -18.12 -6.11
C GLU A 64 -15.86 -16.71 -6.00
N ALA A 65 -15.70 -16.01 -7.13
CA ALA A 65 -15.14 -14.66 -7.16
C ALA A 65 -16.01 -13.64 -6.43
N GLU A 66 -17.34 -13.71 -6.59
CA GLU A 66 -18.27 -12.82 -5.90
C GLU A 66 -18.28 -13.07 -4.39
N GLU A 67 -18.32 -14.32 -3.93
CA GLU A 67 -18.29 -14.66 -2.51
C GLU A 67 -17.02 -14.14 -1.84
N LEU A 68 -15.87 -14.34 -2.47
CA LEU A 68 -14.59 -13.82 -2.01
C LEU A 68 -14.57 -12.28 -2.02
N PHE A 69 -15.08 -11.64 -3.07
CA PHE A 69 -15.15 -10.19 -3.16
C PHE A 69 -16.02 -9.58 -2.07
N GLN A 70 -17.18 -10.18 -1.77
CA GLN A 70 -18.03 -9.72 -0.67
C GLN A 70 -17.33 -9.89 0.69
N LYS A 71 -16.58 -10.99 0.87
CA LYS A 71 -15.85 -11.27 2.10
C LYS A 71 -14.68 -10.31 2.36
N TYR A 72 -13.92 -9.92 1.33
CA TYR A 72 -12.69 -9.15 1.50
C TYR A 72 -12.76 -7.70 0.98
N GLY A 73 -13.68 -7.37 0.09
CA GLY A 73 -13.80 -6.05 -0.53
C GLY A 73 -12.87 -5.80 -1.72
N TYR A 74 -12.22 -6.85 -2.23
CA TYR A 74 -11.36 -6.83 -3.42
C TYR A 74 -11.22 -8.26 -4.00
N ASN A 75 -10.65 -8.39 -5.20
CA ASN A 75 -10.62 -9.61 -5.98
C ASN A 75 -9.59 -10.64 -5.48
N VAL A 76 -9.95 -11.37 -4.42
CA VAL A 76 -9.11 -12.46 -3.90
C VAL A 76 -9.02 -13.64 -4.87
N PHE A 77 -10.08 -13.91 -5.63
CA PHE A 77 -10.07 -14.97 -6.65
C PHE A 77 -8.93 -14.79 -7.64
N LEU A 78 -8.73 -13.57 -8.15
CA LEU A 78 -7.60 -13.25 -9.00
C LEU A 78 -6.29 -13.25 -8.22
N SER A 79 -6.27 -12.65 -7.02
CA SER A 79 -5.09 -12.59 -6.15
C SER A 79 -4.47 -13.97 -5.91
N ASP A 80 -5.29 -14.99 -5.63
CA ASP A 80 -4.85 -16.35 -5.36
C ASP A 80 -4.19 -17.03 -6.58
N ARG A 81 -4.47 -16.52 -7.78
CA ARG A 81 -3.96 -17.04 -9.06
C ARG A 81 -2.78 -16.21 -9.60
N LEU A 82 -2.40 -15.12 -8.94
CA LEU A 82 -1.25 -14.30 -9.29
C LEU A 82 0.02 -14.75 -8.56
N PRO A 83 1.20 -14.65 -9.20
CA PRO A 83 2.47 -14.87 -8.51
C PRO A 83 2.63 -13.96 -7.28
N LEU A 84 3.15 -14.52 -6.19
CA LEU A 84 3.45 -13.74 -4.97
C LEU A 84 4.59 -12.72 -5.18
N ASN A 85 5.42 -12.93 -6.20
CA ASN A 85 6.51 -12.06 -6.62
C ASN A 85 6.22 -11.42 -8.00
N ARG A 86 4.95 -11.13 -8.31
CA ARG A 86 4.61 -10.43 -9.55
C ARG A 86 5.37 -9.10 -9.64
N GLU A 87 5.74 -8.71 -10.85
CA GLU A 87 6.31 -7.40 -11.12
C GLU A 87 5.19 -6.36 -11.19
N ILE A 88 5.48 -5.17 -10.63
CA ILE A 88 4.62 -3.99 -10.75
C ILE A 88 5.35 -2.93 -11.56
N PRO A 89 4.65 -2.09 -12.34
CA PRO A 89 5.30 -1.03 -13.11
C PRO A 89 6.03 -0.06 -12.17
N ASP A 90 7.22 0.40 -12.58
CA ASP A 90 7.89 1.49 -11.88
C ASP A 90 7.21 2.82 -12.24
N THR A 91 6.45 3.35 -11.28
CA THR A 91 5.67 4.59 -11.39
C THR A 91 6.37 5.79 -10.75
N ARG A 92 7.63 5.63 -10.32
CA ARG A 92 8.43 6.72 -9.75
C ARG A 92 8.75 7.74 -10.83
N HIS A 93 8.98 8.99 -10.42
CA HIS A 93 9.51 9.99 -11.34
C HIS A 93 10.88 9.52 -11.90
N PRO A 94 11.19 9.67 -13.19
CA PRO A 94 12.44 9.14 -13.77
C PRO A 94 13.73 9.64 -13.11
N ASN A 95 13.70 10.80 -12.47
CA ASN A 95 14.85 11.31 -11.71
C ASN A 95 15.04 10.58 -10.36
N CYS A 96 14.03 9.91 -9.81
CA CYS A 96 14.16 9.09 -8.59
C CYS A 96 15.19 7.97 -8.77
N ALA A 97 15.19 7.31 -9.92
CA ALA A 97 16.15 6.25 -10.25
C ALA A 97 17.60 6.75 -10.46
N LYS A 98 17.81 8.08 -10.50
CA LYS A 98 19.15 8.69 -10.63
C LYS A 98 19.76 9.05 -9.27
N HIS A 99 18.96 9.08 -8.21
CA HIS A 99 19.46 9.36 -6.87
C HIS A 99 20.32 8.20 -6.38
N GLN A 100 21.38 8.53 -5.66
CA GLN A 100 22.24 7.55 -5.01
C GLN A 100 22.12 7.74 -3.51
N TYR A 101 21.76 6.66 -2.82
CA TYR A 101 21.65 6.67 -1.37
C TYR A 101 22.94 6.10 -0.75
N PRO A 102 23.36 6.62 0.42
CA PRO A 102 24.48 6.04 1.17
C PRO A 102 24.25 4.55 1.46
N HIS A 103 25.33 3.78 1.59
CA HIS A 103 25.20 2.37 1.97
C HIS A 103 24.94 2.18 3.47
N ASP A 104 25.43 3.10 4.30
CA ASP A 104 25.36 3.06 5.76
C ASP A 104 24.05 3.66 6.28
N LEU A 105 22.92 3.16 5.79
CA LEU A 105 21.58 3.60 6.23
C LEU A 105 21.14 2.87 7.52
N PRO A 106 20.27 3.49 8.33
CA PRO A 106 19.69 2.85 9.50
C PRO A 106 18.90 1.59 9.11
N THR A 107 18.86 0.62 10.02
CA THR A 107 18.07 -0.61 9.79
C THR A 107 16.58 -0.36 9.97
N ILE A 108 15.75 -1.11 9.24
CA ILE A 108 14.29 -0.97 9.24
C ILE A 108 13.60 -2.22 9.78
N SER A 109 12.67 -2.03 10.72
CA SER A 109 11.66 -3.02 11.08
C SER A 109 10.35 -2.69 10.39
N VAL A 110 9.80 -3.63 9.63
CA VAL A 110 8.52 -3.44 8.94
C VAL A 110 7.41 -4.10 9.75
N VAL A 111 6.43 -3.33 10.19
CA VAL A 111 5.24 -3.82 10.91
C VAL A 111 4.09 -3.92 9.91
N LEU A 112 3.54 -5.12 9.74
CA LEU A 112 2.30 -5.35 9.00
C LEU A 112 1.20 -5.72 9.99
N ILE A 113 0.16 -4.90 10.00
CA ILE A 113 -1.04 -5.09 10.82
C ILE A 113 -2.15 -5.71 9.96
N TYR A 114 -2.86 -6.70 10.51
CA TYR A 114 -3.96 -7.33 9.78
C TYR A 114 -5.08 -7.83 10.71
N LEU A 115 -6.28 -7.87 10.12
CA LEU A 115 -7.47 -8.49 10.67
C LEU A 115 -8.21 -9.13 9.50
N ASP A 116 -8.31 -10.46 9.51
CA ASP A 116 -9.03 -11.24 8.48
C ASP A 116 -8.64 -10.90 7.04
N GLU A 117 -7.36 -10.64 6.81
CA GLU A 117 -6.82 -10.39 5.46
C GLU A 117 -6.76 -11.68 4.62
N ALA A 118 -6.80 -11.55 3.29
CA ALA A 118 -6.60 -12.70 2.42
C ALA A 118 -5.16 -13.23 2.51
N LEU A 119 -5.01 -14.56 2.54
CA LEU A 119 -3.69 -15.21 2.68
C LEU A 119 -2.75 -14.86 1.52
N SER A 120 -3.22 -14.84 0.28
CA SER A 120 -2.40 -14.46 -0.88
C SER A 120 -1.88 -13.03 -0.79
N ILE A 121 -2.65 -12.13 -0.19
CA ILE A 121 -2.30 -10.73 -0.01
C ILE A 121 -1.19 -10.55 1.03
N ILE A 122 -1.32 -11.13 2.23
CA ILE A 122 -0.25 -11.09 3.24
C ILE A 122 1.03 -11.70 2.68
N LYS A 123 0.92 -12.84 1.99
CA LYS A 123 2.08 -13.51 1.38
C LYS A 123 2.77 -12.63 0.33
N ARG A 124 2.01 -11.91 -0.48
CA ARG A 124 2.52 -10.98 -1.49
C ARG A 124 3.20 -9.77 -0.85
N ALA A 125 2.61 -9.19 0.20
CA ALA A 125 3.23 -8.10 0.95
C ALA A 125 4.59 -8.51 1.54
N LEU A 126 4.63 -9.66 2.24
CA LEU A 126 5.87 -10.24 2.76
C LEU A 126 6.91 -10.43 1.66
N ARG A 127 6.52 -11.05 0.54
CA ARG A 127 7.42 -11.31 -0.57
C ARG A 127 7.96 -10.03 -1.20
N SER A 128 7.10 -9.04 -1.41
CA SER A 128 7.48 -7.75 -1.99
C SER A 128 8.49 -7.01 -1.10
N ILE A 129 8.26 -6.97 0.22
CA ILE A 129 9.20 -6.35 1.18
C ILE A 129 10.54 -7.09 1.19
N ILE A 130 10.53 -8.42 1.23
CA ILE A 130 11.75 -9.23 1.27
C ILE A 130 12.59 -9.04 -0.01
N ASP A 131 11.94 -8.97 -1.16
CA ASP A 131 12.62 -8.90 -2.46
C ASP A 131 13.17 -7.51 -2.76
N LYS A 132 12.44 -6.46 -2.35
CA LYS A 132 12.75 -5.07 -2.74
C LYS A 132 13.37 -4.25 -1.62
N THR A 133 13.76 -4.89 -0.52
CA THR A 133 14.51 -4.23 0.57
C THR A 133 15.88 -4.89 0.72
N PRO A 134 16.99 -4.14 0.61
CA PRO A 134 18.32 -4.70 0.79
C PRO A 134 18.48 -5.47 2.10
N GLN A 135 19.13 -6.63 2.05
CA GLN A 135 19.22 -7.55 3.19
C GLN A 135 19.84 -6.92 4.44
N HIS A 136 20.82 -6.03 4.27
CA HIS A 136 21.50 -5.35 5.38
C HIS A 136 20.64 -4.26 6.04
N LEU A 137 19.62 -3.74 5.34
CA LEU A 137 18.68 -2.76 5.88
C LEU A 137 17.49 -3.43 6.56
N LEU A 138 16.95 -4.52 5.99
CA LEU A 138 15.78 -5.19 6.53
C LEU A 138 16.13 -6.00 7.80
N LYS A 139 15.85 -5.42 8.97
CA LYS A 139 16.10 -6.03 10.27
C LYS A 139 15.14 -7.19 10.54
N GLU A 140 13.85 -6.93 10.36
CA GLU A 140 12.76 -7.86 10.66
C GLU A 140 11.44 -7.39 10.04
N ILE A 141 10.51 -8.33 9.91
CA ILE A 141 9.10 -8.07 9.60
C ILE A 141 8.25 -8.57 10.76
N ILE A 142 7.35 -7.73 11.27
CA ILE A 142 6.51 -8.01 12.43
C ILE A 142 5.07 -8.06 11.96
N LEU A 143 4.50 -9.26 11.96
CA LEU A 143 3.11 -9.50 11.65
C LEU A 143 2.28 -9.37 12.93
N VAL A 144 1.37 -8.40 12.95
CA VAL A 144 0.46 -8.17 14.08
C VAL A 144 -0.95 -8.60 13.68
N ASP A 145 -1.38 -9.71 14.26
CA ASP A 145 -2.72 -10.28 14.13
C ASP A 145 -3.64 -9.66 15.18
N ASP A 146 -4.55 -8.77 14.76
CA ASP A 146 -5.53 -8.12 15.65
C ASP A 146 -6.77 -8.99 15.88
N HIS A 147 -6.55 -10.26 16.18
CA HIS A 147 -7.58 -11.27 16.47
C HIS A 147 -8.39 -11.74 15.25
N SER A 148 -7.69 -12.16 14.20
CA SER A 148 -8.31 -12.76 13.01
C SER A 148 -9.04 -14.08 13.33
N SER A 149 -10.20 -14.26 12.70
CA SER A 149 -11.03 -15.45 12.73
C SER A 149 -10.72 -16.42 11.57
N ASN A 150 -10.06 -15.95 10.52
CA ASN A 150 -9.72 -16.74 9.34
C ASN A 150 -8.69 -17.85 9.63
N GLU A 151 -9.12 -19.11 9.51
CA GLU A 151 -8.27 -20.31 9.71
C GLU A 151 -7.04 -20.35 8.80
N ASP A 152 -7.14 -19.78 7.58
CA ASP A 152 -6.01 -19.70 6.66
C ASP A 152 -4.85 -18.84 7.19
N LEU A 153 -5.12 -17.93 8.13
CA LEU A 153 -4.11 -17.07 8.78
C LEU A 153 -3.46 -17.73 10.01
N MET A 154 -3.81 -18.98 10.27
CA MET A 154 -3.20 -19.82 11.29
C MET A 154 -2.14 -20.71 10.63
N GLU A 155 -2.41 -22.00 10.44
CA GLU A 155 -1.42 -23.00 10.04
C GLU A 155 -0.82 -22.74 8.65
N LYS A 156 -1.62 -22.29 7.67
CA LYS A 156 -1.13 -22.04 6.30
C LYS A 156 -0.18 -20.84 6.23
N LEU A 157 -0.41 -19.82 7.06
CA LEU A 157 0.50 -18.69 7.19
C LEU A 157 1.79 -19.10 7.93
N ASP A 158 1.67 -19.89 9.00
CA ASP A 158 2.84 -20.40 9.73
C ASP A 158 3.74 -21.28 8.87
N THR A 159 3.15 -22.10 8.00
CA THR A 159 3.90 -22.90 7.02
C THR A 159 4.72 -22.00 6.08
N TYR A 160 4.13 -20.90 5.60
CA TYR A 160 4.83 -19.97 4.71
C TYR A 160 5.92 -19.18 5.44
N ILE A 161 5.69 -18.78 6.70
CA ILE A 161 6.70 -18.13 7.53
C ILE A 161 7.88 -19.08 7.77
N SER A 162 7.60 -20.36 8.02
CA SER A 162 8.64 -21.39 8.18
C SER A 162 9.52 -21.50 6.94
N PHE A 163 8.93 -21.48 5.74
CA PHE A 163 9.69 -21.44 4.48
C PHE A 163 10.56 -20.18 4.33
N ILE A 164 10.09 -19.01 4.80
CA ILE A 164 10.92 -17.79 4.83
C ILE A 164 12.12 -17.99 5.78
N HIS A 165 11.88 -18.61 6.94
CA HIS A 165 12.91 -18.85 7.95
C HIS A 165 13.96 -19.86 7.53
N GLU A 166 13.67 -20.78 6.61
CA GLU A 166 14.68 -21.67 6.00
C GLU A 166 15.82 -20.86 5.34
N LYS A 167 15.49 -19.70 4.75
CA LYS A 167 16.46 -18.82 4.08
C LYS A 167 16.96 -17.69 4.97
N ARG A 168 16.09 -17.12 5.81
CA ARG A 168 16.39 -16.00 6.71
C ARG A 168 15.79 -16.29 8.10
N PRO A 169 16.48 -17.06 8.95
CA PRO A 169 15.97 -17.44 10.26
C PRO A 169 15.59 -16.23 11.12
N GLY A 170 14.39 -16.26 11.71
CA GLY A 170 13.92 -15.21 12.61
C GLY A 170 13.55 -13.88 11.94
N LEU A 171 13.55 -13.80 10.60
CA LEU A 171 13.22 -12.57 9.87
C LEU A 171 11.80 -12.10 10.16
N VAL A 172 10.85 -13.03 10.18
CA VAL A 172 9.43 -12.73 10.43
C VAL A 172 9.07 -13.10 11.87
N LYS A 173 8.47 -12.17 12.60
CA LYS A 173 7.94 -12.36 13.96
C LYS A 173 6.43 -12.19 13.97
N ARG A 174 5.73 -12.93 14.82
CA ARG A 174 4.28 -12.80 15.02
C ARG A 174 3.98 -12.15 16.38
N VAL A 175 2.98 -11.28 16.39
CA VAL A 175 2.30 -10.76 17.57
C VAL A 175 0.82 -11.04 17.37
N LYS A 176 0.18 -11.74 18.32
CA LYS A 176 -1.25 -12.06 18.23
C LYS A 176 -1.98 -11.48 19.44
N HIS A 177 -3.04 -10.73 19.18
CA HIS A 177 -3.93 -10.25 20.23
C HIS A 177 -4.94 -11.33 20.64
N THR A 178 -5.27 -11.36 21.93
CA THR A 178 -6.26 -12.28 22.51
C THR A 178 -7.69 -11.86 22.25
N GLU A 179 -7.90 -10.60 21.89
CA GLU A 179 -9.17 -9.97 21.50
C GLU A 179 -8.88 -8.88 20.46
N GLN A 180 -9.91 -8.40 19.75
CA GLN A 180 -9.74 -7.32 18.78
C GLN A 180 -9.53 -5.97 19.49
N LEU A 181 -8.33 -5.41 19.39
CA LEU A 181 -7.96 -4.14 20.05
C LEU A 181 -8.07 -2.93 19.12
N GLY A 182 -8.06 -3.15 17.81
CA GLY A 182 -8.15 -2.12 16.79
C GLY A 182 -6.81 -1.62 16.28
N LEU A 183 -6.90 -0.79 15.23
CA LEU A 183 -5.77 -0.32 14.43
C LEU A 183 -4.65 0.29 15.28
N THR A 184 -4.99 1.24 16.15
CA THR A 184 -4.02 1.96 16.98
C THR A 184 -3.23 1.02 17.90
N GLN A 185 -3.91 0.09 18.55
CA GLN A 185 -3.27 -0.87 19.46
C GLN A 185 -2.41 -1.88 18.68
N ALA A 186 -2.87 -2.35 17.52
CA ALA A 186 -2.07 -3.22 16.65
C ALA A 186 -0.76 -2.54 16.21
N ARG A 187 -0.82 -1.26 15.80
CA ARG A 187 0.38 -0.47 15.46
C ARG A 187 1.33 -0.33 16.65
N LEU A 188 0.81 -0.04 17.85
CA LEU A 188 1.60 0.07 19.08
C LEU A 188 2.27 -1.25 19.47
N SER A 189 1.54 -2.36 19.39
CA SER A 189 2.08 -3.71 19.67
C SER A 189 3.22 -4.08 18.72
N GLY A 190 3.08 -3.77 17.43
CA GLY A 190 4.13 -3.97 16.44
C GLY A 190 5.36 -3.11 16.71
N TRP A 191 5.17 -1.81 16.95
CA TRP A 191 6.27 -0.89 17.29
C TRP A 191 7.03 -1.33 18.55
N LYS A 192 6.33 -1.73 19.62
CA LYS A 192 6.95 -2.22 20.87
C LYS A 192 7.83 -3.45 20.63
N LYS A 193 7.55 -4.24 19.59
CA LYS A 193 8.30 -5.45 19.25
C LYS A 193 9.49 -5.16 18.32
N ALA A 194 9.51 -4.02 17.65
CA ALA A 194 10.54 -3.63 16.69
C ALA A 194 11.91 -3.40 17.35
N ALA A 195 12.97 -3.89 16.70
CA ALA A 195 14.36 -3.73 17.14
C ALA A 195 15.26 -3.01 16.12
N GLY A 196 14.73 -2.65 14.94
CA GLY A 196 15.43 -1.80 13.97
C GLY A 196 15.55 -0.36 14.45
N ASP A 197 16.42 0.41 13.82
CA ASP A 197 16.61 1.84 14.13
C ASP A 197 15.37 2.64 13.72
N VAL A 198 14.78 2.28 12.56
CA VAL A 198 13.56 2.85 12.00
C VAL A 198 12.44 1.80 12.03
N VAL A 199 11.21 2.25 12.26
CA VAL A 199 9.99 1.45 12.10
C VAL A 199 9.18 1.96 10.91
N ALA A 200 8.80 1.06 10.01
CA ALA A 200 7.79 1.31 8.99
C ALA A 200 6.52 0.54 9.35
N ILE A 201 5.43 1.25 9.62
CA ILE A 201 4.14 0.66 9.94
C ILE A 201 3.27 0.74 8.69
N LEU A 202 2.98 -0.43 8.10
CA LEU A 202 2.24 -0.56 6.86
C LEU A 202 0.96 -1.38 7.06
N ASP A 203 0.01 -1.21 6.14
CA ASP A 203 -1.12 -2.12 6.00
C ASP A 203 -0.67 -3.45 5.37
N ALA A 204 -1.43 -4.53 5.59
CA ALA A 204 -1.07 -5.85 5.07
C ALA A 204 -1.35 -6.06 3.56
N HIS A 205 -2.12 -5.15 2.94
CA HIS A 205 -2.54 -5.24 1.54
C HIS A 205 -1.75 -4.28 0.65
N ILE A 206 -0.43 -4.45 0.66
CA ILE A 206 0.52 -3.60 -0.06
C ILE A 206 1.51 -4.39 -0.92
N GLU A 207 2.08 -3.72 -1.91
CA GLU A 207 3.27 -4.11 -2.64
C GLU A 207 4.21 -2.91 -2.71
N VAL A 208 5.41 -3.02 -2.13
CA VAL A 208 6.38 -1.93 -2.18
C VAL A 208 7.02 -1.81 -3.57
N HIS A 209 7.41 -0.61 -3.97
CA HIS A 209 8.20 -0.40 -5.19
C HIS A 209 9.69 -0.69 -4.97
N VAL A 210 10.43 -0.77 -6.07
CA VAL A 210 11.90 -0.83 -6.04
C VAL A 210 12.46 0.42 -5.35
N GLU A 211 13.48 0.22 -4.52
CA GLU A 211 14.13 1.25 -3.69
C GLU A 211 13.14 2.10 -2.86
N TRP A 212 12.08 1.49 -2.32
CA TRP A 212 11.13 2.22 -1.49
C TRP A 212 11.74 2.64 -0.15
N ALA A 213 12.64 1.85 0.44
CA ALA A 213 13.11 2.05 1.81
C ALA A 213 14.24 3.10 1.89
N GLU A 214 15.14 3.08 0.92
CA GLU A 214 16.37 3.87 0.87
C GLU A 214 16.12 5.39 0.96
N PRO A 215 15.15 5.97 0.21
CA PRO A 215 14.82 7.39 0.32
C PRO A 215 14.30 7.76 1.72
N LEU A 216 13.48 6.89 2.32
CA LEU A 216 12.92 7.10 3.66
C LEU A 216 14.00 7.04 4.74
N LEU A 217 14.88 6.03 4.66
CA LEU A 217 15.95 5.81 5.62
C LEU A 217 17.04 6.88 5.51
N ALA A 218 17.37 7.32 4.29
CA ALA A 218 18.28 8.44 4.07
C ALA A 218 17.73 9.71 4.73
N ARG A 219 16.43 9.99 4.53
CA ARG A 219 15.80 11.18 5.10
C ARG A 219 15.73 11.15 6.63
N ILE A 220 15.42 10.00 7.25
CA ILE A 220 15.44 9.86 8.72
C ILE A 220 16.86 9.96 9.28
N LYS A 221 17.87 9.48 8.54
CA LYS A 221 19.28 9.60 8.95
C LYS A 221 19.72 11.07 9.02
N GLU A 222 19.22 11.93 8.13
CA GLU A 222 19.47 13.36 8.17
C GLU A 222 18.79 14.04 9.37
N ASP A 223 17.55 13.66 9.65
CA ASP A 223 16.79 14.19 10.77
C ASP A 223 15.86 13.12 11.37
N ARG A 224 16.21 12.65 12.56
CA ARG A 224 15.45 11.63 13.29
C ARG A 224 14.11 12.11 13.84
N THR A 225 13.83 13.41 13.80
CA THR A 225 12.58 14.01 14.31
C THR A 225 11.47 14.06 13.25
N LEU A 226 11.70 13.42 12.10
CA LEU A 226 10.76 13.34 11.00
C LEU A 226 9.85 12.11 11.11
N VAL A 227 8.58 12.33 10.77
CA VAL A 227 7.61 11.25 10.47
C VAL A 227 7.34 11.29 8.98
N LEU A 228 7.70 10.21 8.29
CA LEU A 228 7.68 10.14 6.84
C LEU A 228 6.52 9.28 6.33
N THR A 229 6.03 9.60 5.14
CA THR A 229 5.09 8.77 4.39
C THR A 229 5.56 8.61 2.94
N PRO A 230 5.47 7.41 2.36
CA PRO A 230 5.65 7.21 0.93
C PRO A 230 4.44 7.76 0.15
N VAL A 231 4.54 7.79 -1.18
CA VAL A 231 3.40 8.01 -2.07
C VAL A 231 2.65 6.69 -2.28
N PHE A 232 1.32 6.76 -2.23
CA PHE A 232 0.45 5.58 -2.39
C PHE A 232 -0.03 5.46 -3.83
N ASP A 233 0.43 4.43 -4.52
CA ASP A 233 -0.20 4.02 -5.77
C ASP A 233 -1.43 3.16 -5.47
N ASN A 234 -2.42 3.23 -6.36
CA ASN A 234 -3.66 2.50 -6.19
C ASN A 234 -3.59 1.14 -6.91
N VAL A 235 -3.70 0.05 -6.17
CA VAL A 235 -3.96 -1.27 -6.72
C VAL A 235 -5.48 -1.44 -6.81
N GLN A 236 -5.99 -1.51 -8.05
CA GLN A 236 -7.43 -1.59 -8.30
C GLN A 236 -8.05 -2.83 -7.64
N TYR A 237 -9.17 -2.67 -6.94
CA TYR A 237 -9.83 -3.77 -6.22
C TYR A 237 -10.30 -4.91 -7.13
N ASP A 238 -10.58 -4.63 -8.40
CA ASP A 238 -11.19 -5.56 -9.35
C ASP A 238 -10.17 -6.37 -10.14
N ASP A 239 -9.20 -5.73 -10.79
CA ASP A 239 -8.21 -6.42 -11.64
C ASP A 239 -6.78 -6.45 -11.06
N LEU A 240 -6.59 -5.85 -9.88
CA LEU A 240 -5.30 -5.75 -9.19
C LEU A 240 -4.20 -5.07 -10.00
N THR A 241 -4.55 -4.27 -11.00
CA THR A 241 -3.59 -3.44 -11.74
C THR A 241 -3.16 -2.23 -10.91
N VAL A 242 -1.91 -1.81 -11.08
CA VAL A 242 -1.35 -0.65 -10.36
C VAL A 242 -1.56 0.61 -11.18
N THR A 243 -2.22 1.59 -10.58
CA THR A 243 -2.38 2.95 -11.12
C THR A 243 -1.47 3.90 -10.36
N GLY A 244 -0.56 4.56 -11.09
CA GLY A 244 0.37 5.53 -10.51
C GLY A 244 -0.32 6.80 -10.02
N TYR A 245 0.04 7.26 -8.83
CA TYR A 245 -0.38 8.53 -8.25
C TYR A 245 0.77 9.54 -8.25
N SER A 246 0.41 10.81 -8.46
CA SER A 246 1.32 11.93 -8.25
C SER A 246 1.49 12.19 -6.75
N PRO A 247 2.68 12.65 -6.31
CA PRO A 247 2.88 13.01 -4.92
C PRO A 247 1.96 14.18 -4.54
N ALA A 248 1.36 14.11 -3.35
CA ALA A 248 0.51 15.14 -2.79
C ALA A 248 0.74 15.23 -1.28
N ALA A 249 0.46 16.40 -0.71
CA ALA A 249 0.41 16.54 0.75
C ALA A 249 -0.84 15.82 1.27
N HIS A 250 -0.86 15.63 2.59
CA HIS A 250 -2.05 15.20 3.29
C HIS A 250 -2.53 16.32 4.22
N ALA A 251 -3.83 16.53 4.25
CA ALA A 251 -4.51 17.43 5.18
C ALA A 251 -5.63 16.68 5.90
N PHE A 252 -6.47 17.40 6.62
CA PHE A 252 -7.66 16.83 7.25
C PHE A 252 -8.80 17.85 7.27
N ASP A 253 -10.04 17.36 7.23
CA ASP A 253 -11.24 18.16 7.40
C ASP A 253 -11.61 18.33 8.90
N TRP A 254 -12.69 19.04 9.20
CA TRP A 254 -13.14 19.22 10.59
C TRP A 254 -13.78 17.97 11.21
N ALA A 255 -14.02 16.92 10.43
CA ALA A 255 -14.32 15.60 10.97
C ALA A 255 -13.08 14.88 11.51
N LEU A 256 -11.90 15.40 11.16
CA LEU A 256 -10.59 14.76 11.25
C LEU A 256 -10.46 13.53 10.34
N TRP A 257 -11.14 13.53 9.19
CA TRP A 257 -10.82 12.63 8.09
C TRP A 257 -9.61 13.18 7.34
N CYS A 258 -8.62 12.32 7.12
CA CYS A 258 -7.47 12.68 6.30
C CYS A 258 -7.86 12.72 4.82
N MET A 259 -7.28 13.66 4.10
CA MET A 259 -7.54 13.91 2.68
C MET A 259 -6.24 14.30 1.97
N TYR A 260 -6.22 14.18 0.64
CA TYR A 260 -5.14 14.72 -0.17
C TYR A 260 -5.26 16.24 -0.30
N GLU A 261 -4.13 16.92 -0.33
CA GLU A 261 -4.02 18.36 -0.55
C GLU A 261 -2.80 18.66 -1.42
N SER A 262 -2.81 19.80 -2.10
CA SER A 262 -1.67 20.28 -2.86
C SER A 262 -0.48 20.58 -1.94
N PHE A 263 0.73 20.41 -2.45
CA PHE A 263 1.90 20.91 -1.72
C PHE A 263 1.88 22.43 -1.64
N ARG A 264 2.72 22.99 -0.76
CA ARG A 264 2.88 24.44 -0.71
C ARG A 264 3.56 24.95 -1.99
N PRO A 265 3.27 26.20 -2.43
CA PRO A 265 3.82 26.77 -3.66
C PRO A 265 5.36 26.70 -3.76
N GLU A 266 6.06 26.77 -2.63
CA GLU A 266 7.53 26.72 -2.59
C GLU A 266 8.08 25.39 -3.09
N TRP A 267 7.36 24.28 -2.87
CA TRP A 267 7.77 22.97 -3.36
C TRP A 267 7.71 22.92 -4.89
N TYR A 268 6.62 23.41 -5.49
CA TYR A 268 6.49 23.50 -6.95
C TYR A 268 7.51 24.45 -7.59
N ALA A 269 7.92 25.49 -6.86
CA ALA A 269 8.94 26.44 -7.32
C ALA A 269 10.34 25.79 -7.48
N LEU A 270 10.61 24.67 -6.80
CA LEU A 270 11.87 23.91 -6.95
C LEU A 270 12.01 23.27 -8.32
N LYS A 271 10.88 23.01 -9.01
CA LYS A 271 10.83 22.28 -10.29
C LYS A 271 11.54 20.91 -10.23
N ASP A 272 11.51 20.29 -9.07
CA ASP A 272 12.06 18.96 -8.83
C ASP A 272 11.08 18.15 -7.99
N GLU A 273 10.31 17.29 -8.67
CA GLU A 273 9.29 16.45 -8.04
C GLU A 273 9.87 15.32 -7.19
N THR A 274 11.19 15.17 -7.14
CA THR A 274 11.86 14.16 -6.31
C THR A 274 12.09 14.62 -4.87
N GLN A 275 11.95 15.92 -4.60
CA GLN A 275 12.26 16.51 -3.30
C GLN A 275 11.23 16.12 -2.23
N PRO A 276 11.67 15.81 -0.99
CA PRO A 276 10.77 15.67 0.16
C PRO A 276 9.85 16.88 0.30
N ALA A 277 8.61 16.64 0.71
CA ALA A 277 7.57 17.66 0.77
C ALA A 277 6.88 17.68 2.12
N LYS A 278 6.80 18.86 2.76
CA LYS A 278 6.10 19.02 4.03
C LYS A 278 4.61 18.74 3.88
N SER A 279 4.06 18.02 4.84
CA SER A 279 2.65 17.60 4.86
C SER A 279 1.99 17.97 6.19
N PRO A 280 0.83 18.65 6.20
CA PRO A 280 0.09 18.94 7.43
C PRO A 280 -0.35 17.68 8.20
N SER A 281 -0.64 16.60 7.48
CA SER A 281 -1.15 15.33 8.01
C SER A 281 -0.35 14.12 7.52
N ILE A 282 -0.73 12.94 7.97
CA ILE A 282 -0.30 11.64 7.44
C ILE A 282 -1.53 10.76 7.23
N MET A 283 -1.56 9.95 6.16
CA MET A 283 -2.76 9.18 5.82
C MET A 283 -2.88 7.90 6.66
N GLY A 284 -1.89 7.02 6.65
CA GLY A 284 -1.99 5.75 7.38
C GLY A 284 -0.67 5.01 7.50
N ILE A 285 0.04 4.83 6.39
CA ILE A 285 1.40 4.32 6.41
C ILE A 285 2.33 5.39 6.97
N LEU A 286 3.17 5.01 7.93
CA LEU A 286 4.13 5.92 8.55
C LEU A 286 5.48 5.23 8.74
N VAL A 287 6.55 6.02 8.57
CA VAL A 287 7.93 5.57 8.74
C VAL A 287 8.64 6.58 9.63
N VAL A 288 9.24 6.12 10.72
CA VAL A 288 9.73 6.99 11.80
C VAL A 288 10.89 6.34 12.54
N ASP A 289 11.81 7.15 13.07
CA ASP A 289 12.81 6.68 14.02
C ASP A 289 12.11 6.02 15.23
N ARG A 290 12.54 4.79 15.57
CA ARG A 290 11.85 3.96 16.55
C ARG A 290 11.87 4.59 17.95
N LEU A 291 12.97 5.25 18.33
CA LEU A 291 13.13 5.86 19.64
C LEU A 291 12.36 7.18 19.71
N PHE A 292 12.50 8.01 18.68
CA PHE A 292 11.75 9.26 18.56
C PHE A 292 10.24 9.01 18.66
N PHE A 293 9.72 7.98 18.00
CA PHE A 293 8.30 7.64 18.09
C PHE A 293 7.85 7.37 19.53
N GLY A 294 8.69 6.75 20.36
CA GLY A 294 8.43 6.56 21.79
C GLY A 294 8.58 7.83 22.62
N GLU A 295 9.59 8.65 22.34
CA GLU A 295 9.87 9.93 23.01
C GLU A 295 8.68 10.89 22.91
N ILE A 296 8.02 10.91 21.74
CA ILE A 296 6.84 11.74 21.50
C ILE A 296 5.52 11.07 21.94
N GLY A 297 5.59 9.96 22.67
CA GLY A 297 4.44 9.26 23.24
C GLY A 297 3.64 8.40 22.25
N ALA A 298 4.23 8.00 21.12
CA ALA A 298 3.66 7.11 20.10
C ALA A 298 2.20 7.47 19.73
N LEU A 299 1.34 6.49 19.46
CA LEU A 299 -0.08 6.74 19.23
C LEU A 299 -0.86 6.82 20.54
N ASP A 300 -1.95 7.59 20.55
CA ASP A 300 -2.90 7.62 21.68
C ASP A 300 -3.60 6.25 21.84
N GLY A 301 -3.14 5.47 22.83
CA GLY A 301 -3.72 4.16 23.15
C GLY A 301 -5.20 4.20 23.58
N GLY A 302 -5.76 5.37 23.90
CA GLY A 302 -7.19 5.53 24.20
C GLY A 302 -8.09 5.64 22.97
N MET A 303 -7.52 5.66 21.75
CA MET A 303 -8.27 5.60 20.51
C MET A 303 -8.80 4.20 20.24
N LYS A 304 -10.05 4.12 19.77
CA LYS A 304 -10.75 2.86 19.55
C LYS A 304 -10.88 2.56 18.07
N ILE A 305 -10.58 1.31 17.70
CA ILE A 305 -10.87 0.67 16.41
C ILE A 305 -10.21 1.34 15.21
N TYR A 306 -10.66 2.52 14.80
CA TYR A 306 -10.21 3.20 13.58
C TYR A 306 -10.57 4.68 13.61
N GLY A 307 -9.65 5.52 13.10
CA GLY A 307 -9.92 6.90 12.72
C GLY A 307 -9.33 7.92 13.70
N GLY A 308 -8.76 8.99 13.12
CA GLY A 308 -8.23 10.14 13.84
C GLY A 308 -6.81 9.96 14.36
N GLU A 309 -6.26 8.74 14.41
CA GLU A 309 -4.95 8.46 14.99
C GLU A 309 -3.80 9.02 14.15
N ASN A 310 -3.97 9.01 12.84
CA ASN A 310 -3.06 9.56 11.87
C ASN A 310 -3.03 11.10 11.93
N VAL A 311 -4.20 11.72 12.04
CA VAL A 311 -4.34 13.18 12.20
C VAL A 311 -3.77 13.65 13.54
N GLU A 312 -4.07 12.93 14.64
CA GLU A 312 -3.52 13.23 15.97
C GLU A 312 -2.00 13.19 15.97
N LEU A 313 -1.41 12.14 15.41
CA LEU A 313 0.03 12.00 15.30
C LEU A 313 0.64 13.19 14.56
N ALA A 314 0.06 13.58 13.41
CA ALA A 314 0.62 14.66 12.61
C ALA A 314 0.53 16.02 13.30
N ILE A 315 -0.63 16.35 13.89
CA ILE A 315 -0.80 17.59 14.68
C ILE A 315 0.23 17.64 15.80
N ARG A 316 0.35 16.54 16.56
CA ARG A 316 1.28 16.44 17.67
C ARG A 316 2.73 16.60 17.23
N VAL A 317 3.15 15.92 16.17
CA VAL A 317 4.51 16.03 15.63
C VAL A 317 4.85 17.48 15.28
N TRP A 318 3.96 18.19 14.60
CA TRP A 318 4.15 19.59 14.25
C TRP A 318 4.22 20.51 15.47
N LEU A 319 3.31 20.33 16.45
CA LEU A 319 3.26 21.16 17.64
C LEU A 319 4.41 20.90 18.61
N CYS A 320 4.98 19.69 18.60
CA CYS A 320 6.07 19.27 19.48
C CYS A 320 7.46 19.38 18.85
N GLY A 321 7.60 20.12 17.73
CA GLY A 321 8.89 20.47 17.14
C GLY A 321 9.48 19.46 16.14
N GLY A 322 8.75 18.41 15.78
CA GLY A 322 9.10 17.52 14.67
C GLY A 322 8.54 18.03 13.34
N SER A 323 8.59 17.19 12.30
CA SER A 323 7.97 17.49 11.00
C SER A 323 7.42 16.24 10.32
N VAL A 324 6.36 16.42 9.53
CA VAL A 324 5.78 15.37 8.71
C VAL A 324 6.08 15.64 7.24
N GLU A 325 6.61 14.65 6.53
CA GLU A 325 6.99 14.79 5.12
C GLU A 325 6.55 13.60 4.26
N VAL A 326 6.14 13.90 3.03
CA VAL A 326 5.92 12.93 1.96
C VAL A 326 7.22 12.79 1.19
N ILE A 327 7.64 11.56 0.90
CA ILE A 327 8.86 11.25 0.15
C ILE A 327 8.50 10.74 -1.25
N PRO A 328 8.55 11.59 -2.31
CA PRO A 328 8.08 11.24 -3.64
C PRO A 328 8.76 10.03 -4.28
N CYS A 329 10.06 9.83 -4.00
CA CYS A 329 10.82 8.72 -4.56
C CYS A 329 10.57 7.37 -3.87
N SER A 330 9.88 7.37 -2.73
CA SER A 330 9.43 6.15 -2.09
C SER A 330 7.95 5.93 -2.41
N LYS A 331 7.65 4.83 -3.11
CA LYS A 331 6.27 4.48 -3.49
C LYS A 331 5.87 3.11 -2.94
N ILE A 332 4.62 3.01 -2.53
CA ILE A 332 3.98 1.76 -2.12
C ILE A 332 2.65 1.65 -2.85
N ALA A 333 2.43 0.53 -3.55
CA ALA A 333 1.13 0.22 -4.12
C ALA A 333 0.23 -0.38 -3.03
N HIS A 334 -0.94 0.21 -2.83
CA HIS A 334 -1.90 -0.15 -1.77
C HIS A 334 -3.24 -0.52 -2.42
N ILE A 335 -3.87 -1.60 -1.94
CA ILE A 335 -5.18 -2.02 -2.44
C ILE A 335 -6.28 -1.11 -1.86
N GLU A 336 -6.89 -0.30 -2.71
CA GLU A 336 -8.14 0.36 -2.39
C GLU A 336 -9.24 -0.70 -2.31
N ARG A 337 -10.01 -0.74 -1.21
CA ARG A 337 -11.14 -1.68 -1.10
C ARG A 337 -12.40 -1.05 -1.67
N ALA A 338 -13.21 -1.85 -2.38
CA ALA A 338 -14.56 -1.43 -2.78
C ALA A 338 -15.47 -1.23 -1.56
N HIS A 339 -15.29 -2.04 -0.51
CA HIS A 339 -15.98 -1.91 0.78
C HIS A 339 -15.13 -2.47 1.92
N LYS A 340 -15.43 -2.06 3.16
CA LYS A 340 -14.74 -2.53 4.38
C LYS A 340 -15.63 -3.52 5.14
N PRO A 341 -15.44 -4.85 4.98
CA PRO A 341 -16.37 -5.86 5.48
C PRO A 341 -16.40 -5.96 7.02
N TYR A 342 -15.30 -5.61 7.68
CA TYR A 342 -15.14 -5.74 9.14
C TYR A 342 -15.66 -4.53 9.95
N LEU A 343 -16.02 -3.40 9.30
CA LEU A 343 -16.38 -2.15 10.00
C LEU A 343 -17.49 -1.36 9.27
N PRO A 344 -18.77 -1.74 9.43
CA PRO A 344 -19.87 -1.12 8.69
C PRO A 344 -20.23 0.30 9.15
N ASP A 345 -20.02 0.66 10.42
CA ASP A 345 -20.25 2.03 10.92
C ASP A 345 -19.02 2.59 11.67
N LEU A 346 -18.19 3.33 10.92
CA LEU A 346 -17.03 4.05 11.45
C LEU A 346 -17.38 5.37 12.13
N LYS A 347 -18.61 5.88 11.99
CA LYS A 347 -18.93 7.26 12.42
C LYS A 347 -18.84 7.42 13.92
N ILE A 348 -19.27 6.40 14.68
CA ILE A 348 -19.27 6.45 16.15
C ILE A 348 -17.83 6.49 16.68
N THR A 349 -16.98 5.57 16.21
CA THR A 349 -15.57 5.49 16.64
C THR A 349 -14.78 6.70 16.17
N MET A 350 -14.98 7.12 14.91
CA MET A 350 -14.31 8.29 14.36
C MET A 350 -14.71 9.56 15.14
N LYS A 351 -15.99 9.80 15.37
CA LYS A 351 -16.46 10.95 16.16
C LYS A 351 -15.84 10.95 17.55
N ARG A 352 -15.81 9.81 18.25
CA ARG A 352 -15.20 9.71 19.57
C ARG A 352 -13.70 10.04 19.53
N ASN A 353 -12.97 9.42 18.60
CA ASN A 353 -11.52 9.65 18.50
C ASN A 353 -11.23 11.10 18.09
N ALA A 354 -12.02 11.68 17.17
CA ALA A 354 -11.87 13.07 16.76
C ALA A 354 -12.04 14.05 17.92
N LEU A 355 -13.01 13.82 18.81
CA LEU A 355 -13.19 14.62 20.02
C LEU A 355 -12.02 14.46 21.02
N ARG A 356 -11.38 13.28 21.09
CA ARG A 356 -10.13 13.12 21.88
C ARG A 356 -9.01 13.99 21.33
N VAL A 357 -8.81 13.99 20.01
CA VAL A 357 -7.81 14.86 19.36
C VAL A 357 -8.10 16.32 19.64
N ALA A 358 -9.37 16.72 19.45
CA ALA A 358 -9.80 18.09 19.63
C ALA A 358 -9.58 18.59 21.07
N GLU A 359 -9.88 17.75 22.06
CA GLU A 359 -9.75 18.09 23.47
C GLU A 359 -8.28 18.20 23.94
N VAL A 360 -7.35 17.52 23.27
CA VAL A 360 -5.92 17.54 23.64
C VAL A 360 -5.15 18.60 22.84
N TRP A 361 -5.38 18.70 21.54
CA TRP A 361 -4.45 19.38 20.61
C TRP A 361 -5.01 20.60 19.88
N MET A 362 -6.33 20.82 19.90
CA MET A 362 -6.96 21.82 19.02
C MET A 362 -7.42 23.10 19.72
N ASP A 363 -7.17 23.28 21.01
CA ASP A 363 -7.47 24.52 21.75
C ASP A 363 -8.87 25.11 21.43
N GLU A 364 -8.96 26.37 21.02
CA GLU A 364 -10.20 27.01 20.59
C GLU A 364 -10.79 26.43 19.29
N TYR A 365 -9.97 25.82 18.44
CA TYR A 365 -10.40 25.20 17.18
C TYR A 365 -11.21 23.93 17.39
N LYS A 366 -11.24 23.35 18.60
CA LYS A 366 -12.11 22.21 18.93
C LYS A 366 -13.59 22.49 18.67
N HIS A 367 -14.01 23.77 18.70
CA HIS A 367 -15.38 24.15 18.35
C HIS A 367 -15.77 23.76 16.92
N ASN A 368 -14.84 23.78 15.97
CA ASN A 368 -15.13 23.39 14.59
C ASN A 368 -15.40 21.88 14.47
N VAL A 369 -14.71 21.06 15.27
CA VAL A 369 -14.97 19.61 15.36
C VAL A 369 -16.38 19.38 15.92
N ASN A 370 -16.77 20.10 16.98
CA ASN A 370 -18.12 20.01 17.53
C ASN A 370 -19.18 20.42 16.50
N ILE A 371 -18.95 21.52 15.77
CA ILE A 371 -19.86 21.99 14.71
C ILE A 371 -20.00 20.94 13.61
N PHE A 372 -18.90 20.36 13.13
CA PHE A 372 -18.92 19.34 12.09
C PHE A 372 -19.77 18.13 12.51
N TRP A 373 -19.57 17.65 13.74
CA TRP A 373 -20.31 16.50 14.28
C TRP A 373 -21.72 16.85 14.80
N ASN A 374 -22.18 18.08 14.59
CA ASN A 374 -23.47 18.60 15.07
C ASN A 374 -23.66 18.41 16.59
N LEU A 375 -22.65 18.83 17.36
CA LEU A 375 -22.60 18.70 18.81
C LEU A 375 -22.65 20.08 19.49
N PRO A 376 -23.21 20.16 20.70
CA PRO A 376 -23.05 21.34 21.56
C PRO A 376 -21.58 21.72 21.76
N LEU A 377 -21.28 23.03 21.84
CA LEU A 377 -19.91 23.52 22.05
C LEU A 377 -19.36 23.20 23.45
N LYS A 378 -20.26 22.95 24.40
CA LYS A 378 -19.97 22.52 25.77
C LYS A 378 -20.88 21.35 26.13
N ASP A 379 -20.39 20.46 26.97
CA ASP A 379 -21.18 19.37 27.57
C ASP A 379 -21.93 18.52 26.55
N HIS A 380 -21.28 18.15 25.44
CA HIS A 380 -21.87 17.32 24.37
C HIS A 380 -22.20 15.88 24.80
N GLY A 381 -21.87 15.48 26.03
CA GLY A 381 -22.29 14.21 26.64
C GLY A 381 -21.67 12.94 26.04
N ILE A 382 -20.62 13.06 25.22
CA ILE A 382 -19.93 11.91 24.62
C ILE A 382 -18.73 11.55 25.50
N ASP A 383 -18.69 10.30 25.95
CA ASP A 383 -17.54 9.77 26.67
C ASP A 383 -16.35 9.52 25.72
N ILE A 384 -15.40 10.45 25.78
CA ILE A 384 -14.14 10.35 25.05
C ILE A 384 -13.08 9.56 25.80
N GLY A 385 -13.35 9.10 27.03
CA GLY A 385 -12.38 8.46 27.94
C GLY A 385 -11.37 9.44 28.53
N ASP A 386 -10.48 8.93 29.38
CA ASP A 386 -9.43 9.76 29.99
C ASP A 386 -8.39 10.21 28.94
N VAL A 387 -8.05 11.49 29.00
CA VAL A 387 -7.04 12.15 28.16
C VAL A 387 -5.94 12.84 28.99
N SER A 388 -5.93 12.65 30.31
CA SER A 388 -5.02 13.34 31.24
C SER A 388 -3.55 13.10 30.90
N GLU A 389 -3.18 11.85 30.57
CA GLU A 389 -1.81 11.53 30.15
C GLU A 389 -1.42 12.20 28.83
N ARG A 390 -2.37 12.34 27.87
CA ARG A 390 -2.11 13.03 26.60
C ARG A 390 -1.97 14.54 26.81
N LYS A 391 -2.76 15.13 27.71
CA LYS A 391 -2.65 16.54 28.11
C LYS A 391 -1.35 16.85 28.88
N LYS A 392 -0.82 15.88 29.62
CA LYS A 392 0.46 16.00 30.34
C LYS A 392 1.67 15.83 29.40
N LEU A 393 1.50 15.04 28.34
CA LEU A 393 2.50 14.86 27.29
C LEU A 393 2.67 16.12 26.44
N ARG A 394 1.56 16.84 26.16
CA ARG A 394 1.55 18.16 25.54
C ARG A 394 2.17 19.20 26.47
#